data_AF-A0AAF1BSF1-F1
#
_entry.id   AF-A0AAF1BSF1-F1
#
_cell.length_a   1.000
_cell.length_b   1.000
_cell.length_c   1.000
_cell.angle_alpha   90.00
_cell.angle_beta   90.00
_cell.angle_gamma   90.00
#
_symmetry.space_group_name_H-M   'P 1'
#
loop_
_entity.id
_entity.type
_entity.pdbx_description
1 polymer ?
#
loop_
_entity_poly.entity_id
_entity_poly.type
_entity_poly.pdbx_seq_one_letter_code
_entity_poly.pdbx_strand_id
1 'polypeptide(L)' 'MYSIGLDIGIASVGYSVIETNSGRIVELGARIFEARNSDNNIEKSMLIKQNTK' A
#
# COMPACT_ATOMS: atom_id res chain seq x y z
N MET A 1 -6.10 24.73 -7.55
CA MET A 1 -6.42 23.76 -6.47
C MET A 1 -6.09 22.38 -6.98
N TYR A 2 -5.69 21.45 -6.11
CA TYR A 2 -5.27 20.10 -6.51
C TYR A 2 -6.15 19.07 -5.82
N SER A 3 -6.43 17.98 -6.54
CA SER A 3 -7.08 16.79 -6.03
C SER A 3 -6.16 15.59 -6.15
N ILE A 4 -6.23 14.70 -5.17
CA ILE A 4 -5.46 13.46 -5.13
C ILE A 4 -6.43 12.28 -5.22
N GLY A 5 -6.18 11.41 -6.19
CA GLY A 5 -6.80 10.09 -6.27
C GLY A 5 -5.87 9.04 -5.68
N LEU A 6 -6.41 8.12 -4.89
CA LEU A 6 -5.68 6.99 -4.31
C LEU A 6 -6.41 5.69 -4.63
N ASP A 7 -5.69 4.74 -5.22
CA ASP A 7 -6.14 3.35 -5.40
C ASP A 7 -5.34 2.46 -4.46
N ILE A 8 -5.95 2.03 -3.35
CA ILE A 8 -5.29 1.30 -2.27
C ILE A 8 -5.57 -0.19 -2.43
N GLY A 9 -4.56 -0.92 -2.93
CA GLY A 9 -4.55 -2.37 -3.04
C GLY A 9 -3.72 -3.05 -1.94
N ILE A 10 -3.75 -4.38 -1.94
CA ILE A 10 -3.06 -5.22 -0.94
C ILE A 10 -1.52 -5.17 -1.04
N ALA A 11 -0.99 -4.93 -2.25
CA ALA A 11 0.44 -4.93 -2.56
C ALA A 11 0.89 -3.64 -3.26
N SER A 12 -0.03 -2.69 -3.43
CA SER A 12 0.24 -1.49 -4.20
C SER A 12 -0.66 -0.35 -3.81
N VAL A 13 -0.17 0.87 -3.98
CA VAL A 13 -0.99 2.08 -3.96
C VAL A 13 -0.71 2.88 -5.23
N GLY A 14 -1.72 3.01 -6.10
CA GLY A 14 -1.70 3.93 -7.22
C GLY A 14 -2.10 5.33 -6.77
N TYR A 15 -1.50 6.37 -7.34
CA TYR A 15 -1.91 7.75 -7.09
C TYR A 15 -1.91 8.62 -8.35
N SER A 16 -2.78 9.63 -8.32
CA SER A 16 -2.83 10.68 -9.33
C SER A 16 -3.01 12.04 -8.67
N VAL A 17 -2.23 13.02 -9.09
CA VAL A 17 -2.40 14.42 -8.70
C VAL A 17 -2.96 15.19 -9.90
N ILE A 18 -4.13 15.80 -9.72
CA ILE A 18 -4.85 16.51 -10.76
C ILE A 18 -5.02 17.97 -10.35
N GLU A 19 -4.68 18.90 -11.23
CA GLU A 19 -5.06 20.30 -11.09
C GLU A 19 -6.54 20.45 -11.40
N THR A 20 -7.35 20.81 -10.39
CA THR A 20 -8.82 20.73 -10.48
C THR A 20 -9.43 21.72 -11.46
N ASN A 21 -8.76 22.84 -11.71
CA ASN A 21 -9.31 23.90 -12.56
C ASN A 21 -9.10 23.60 -14.05
N SER A 22 -7.95 23.01 -14.39
CA SER A 22 -7.59 22.69 -15.76
C SER A 22 -7.89 21.23 -16.13
N GLY A 23 -8.11 20.37 -15.13
CA GLY A 23 -8.18 18.92 -15.30
C GLY A 23 -6.85 18.27 -15.68
N ARG A 24 -5.74 19.04 -15.66
CA ARG A 24 -4.44 18.52 -16.05
C ARG A 24 -3.90 17.57 -14.99
N ILE A 25 -3.35 16.46 -15.46
CA ILE A 25 -2.55 15.57 -14.66
C ILE A 25 -1.20 16.25 -14.39
N VAL A 26 -0.89 16.42 -13.12
CA VAL A 26 0.39 16.96 -12.64
C VAL A 26 1.39 15.82 -12.47
N GLU A 27 0.94 14.73 -11.86
CA GLU A 27 1.77 13.59 -11.50
C GLU A 27 0.94 12.32 -11.44
N LEU A 28 1.59 11.21 -11.78
CA LEU A 28 1.06 9.85 -11.69
C LEU A 28 2.16 8.95 -11.15
N GLY A 29 1.76 7.97 -10.35
CA GLY A 29 2.69 6.95 -9.91
C GLY A 29 1.99 5.78 -9.26
N ALA A 30 2.80 4.76 -8.98
CA ALA A 30 2.39 3.63 -8.19
C ALA A 30 3.51 3.27 -7.21
N ARG A 31 3.13 3.03 -5.96
CA ARG A 31 4.00 2.40 -4.99
C ARG A 31 3.68 0.93 -4.97
N ILE A 32 4.66 0.08 -5.27
CA ILE A 32 4.55 -1.38 -5.16
C ILE A 32 5.36 -1.84 -3.94
N PHE A 33 4.81 -2.79 -3.19
CA PHE A 33 5.41 -3.39 -2.01
C PHE A 33 4.96 -4.84 -1.85
N GLU A 34 5.71 -5.63 -1.09
CA GLU A 34 5.28 -7.00 -0.77
C GLU A 34 3.99 -6.98 0.05
N ALA A 35 2.98 -7.71 -0.41
CA ALA A 35 1.74 -7.89 0.34
C ALA A 35 2.06 -8.50 1.70
N ARG A 36 1.65 -7.83 2.78
CA ARG A 36 1.64 -8.44 4.10
C ARG A 36 0.44 -9.35 4.19
N ASN A 37 0.66 -10.63 3.87
CA ASN A 37 -0.32 -11.66 4.13
C ASN A 37 -0.39 -11.91 5.63
N SER A 38 -1.60 -12.05 6.19
CA SER A 38 -1.81 -12.29 7.64
C SER A 38 -1.11 -13.56 8.13
N ASP A 39 -0.84 -14.49 7.22
CA ASP A 39 -0.19 -15.78 7.47
C ASP A 39 1.24 -15.62 8.00
N ASN A 40 1.96 -14.58 7.56
CA ASN A 40 3.34 -14.31 8.00
C ASN A 40 3.40 -13.97 9.51
N ASN A 41 2.29 -13.49 10.09
CA ASN A 41 2.20 -13.26 11.53
C ASN A 41 1.93 -14.56 12.32
N ILE A 42 1.24 -15.52 11.70
CA ILE A 42 0.98 -16.84 12.31
C ILE A 42 2.30 -17.59 12.47
N GLU A 43 3.13 -17.60 11.43
CA GLU A 43 4.44 -18.26 11.46
C GLU A 43 5.36 -17.67 12.53
N LYS A 44 5.47 -16.33 12.62
CA LYS A 44 6.20 -15.66 13.70
C LYS A 44 5.66 -16.02 15.09
N SER A 45 4.34 -16.11 15.23
CA SER A 45 3.70 -16.47 16.50
C SER A 45 3.92 -17.95 16.87
N MET A 46 4.06 -18.85 15.90
CA MET A 46 4.40 -20.25 16.14
C MET A 46 5.88 -20.42 16.53
N LEU A 47 6.80 -19.69 15.88
CA LEU A 47 8.23 -19.79 16.14
C LEU A 47 8.60 -19.36 17.57
N ILE A 48 7.95 -18.31 18.09
CA ILE A 48 8.17 -17.82 19.45
C ILE A 48 7.75 -18.88 20.49
N LYS A 49 6.63 -19.58 20.25
CA LYS A 49 6.11 -20.62 21.16
C LYS A 49 6.99 -21.88 21.23
N GLN A 50 7.76 -22.19 20.18
CA GLN A 50 8.68 -23.33 20.19
C GLN A 50 9.97 -23.03 20.97
N ASN A 51 10.41 -21.78 21.03
CA ASN A 51 11.62 -21.36 21.74
C ASN A 51 11.38 -20.99 23.22
N THR A 52 10.14 -21.08 23.70
CA THR A 52 9.75 -20.84 25.11
C THR A 52 9.27 -22.10 25.83
N LYS A 53 9.39 -23.28 25.20
CA LYS A 53 9.26 -24.59 25.84
C LYS A 53 10.63 -25.22 26.01
#